data_AF-A0A534JGN8-F1
#
_entry.id   AF-A0A534JGN8-F1
#
_cell.length_a   1.000
_cell.length_b   1.000
_cell.length_c   1.000
_cell.angle_alpha   90.00
_cell.angle_beta   90.00
_cell.angle_gamma   90.00
#
_symmetry.space_group_name_H-M   'P 1'
#
loop_
_entity.id
_entity.type
_entity.pdbx_description
1 polymer ?
#
loop_
_entity_poly.entity_id
_entity_poly.type
_entity_poly.pdbx_seq_one_letter_code
_entity_poly.pdbx_strand_id
1 'polypeptide(L)'
;MQSLCLEVPVRMGEEIRRRLQASGVLRKELRISRAGDILYIPVTSPPGLPYRILEREFQPGFPVIRNFRDLVEVPTRLEPLLPKAFDAIGDIVVVRLPEELREFERAVGEAIMRWNPKVRTVAVDEGVKGELRVRKVRVVAGERKTRTEHVEFGLRYLVDIERAYFSPR
;
A
#
# COMPACT_ATOMS: atom_id res chain seq x y z
N MET A 1 -10.35 -8.48 18.00
CA MET A 1 -9.19 -8.38 18.92
C MET A 1 -9.61 -7.57 20.14
N GLN A 2 -9.31 -8.04 21.34
CA GLN A 2 -9.59 -7.27 22.56
C GLN A 2 -8.58 -6.14 22.76
N SER A 3 -9.06 -4.99 23.21
CA SER A 3 -8.23 -3.84 23.54
C SER A 3 -8.94 -2.92 24.53
N LEU A 4 -8.15 -2.23 25.35
CA LEU A 4 -8.62 -1.02 26.05
C LEU A 4 -9.06 0.03 25.02
N CYS A 5 -10.09 0.78 25.34
CA CYS A 5 -10.56 1.90 24.54
C CYS A 5 -11.11 3.03 25.41
N LEU A 6 -11.07 4.24 24.85
CA LEU A 6 -11.67 5.42 25.41
C LEU A 6 -13.07 5.63 24.83
N GLU A 7 -14.06 5.80 25.71
CA GLU A 7 -15.43 6.13 25.35
C GLU A 7 -15.59 7.64 25.24
N VAL A 8 -15.88 8.15 24.04
CA VAL A 8 -15.91 9.59 23.78
C VAL A 8 -17.13 10.00 22.94
N PRO A 9 -17.71 11.19 23.15
CA PRO A 9 -18.76 11.70 22.26
C PRO A 9 -18.25 11.90 20.83
N VAL A 10 -19.06 11.58 19.82
CA VAL A 10 -18.69 11.75 18.38
C VAL A 10 -18.21 13.17 18.07
N ARG A 11 -18.84 14.20 18.66
CA ARG A 11 -18.47 15.61 18.50
C ARG A 11 -17.02 15.94 18.91
N MET A 12 -16.45 15.18 19.85
CA MET A 12 -15.07 15.34 20.32
C MET A 12 -14.10 14.35 19.67
N GLY A 13 -14.60 13.46 18.80
CA GLY A 13 -13.88 12.30 18.31
C GLY A 13 -12.56 12.63 17.64
N GLU A 14 -12.55 13.58 16.69
CA GLU A 14 -11.36 13.93 15.93
C GLU A 14 -10.31 14.65 16.80
N GLU A 15 -10.74 15.53 17.69
CA GLU A 15 -9.85 16.22 18.63
C GLU A 15 -9.12 15.21 19.53
N ILE A 16 -9.89 14.30 20.14
CA ILE A 16 -9.34 13.28 21.03
C ILE A 16 -8.47 12.30 20.26
N ARG A 17 -8.90 11.85 19.08
CA ARG A 17 -8.10 10.97 18.22
C ARG A 17 -6.73 11.58 17.91
N ARG A 18 -6.67 12.88 17.58
CA ARG A 18 -5.39 13.59 17.35
C ARG A 18 -4.52 13.65 18.60
N ARG A 19 -5.09 13.94 19.77
CA ARG A 19 -4.36 13.91 21.05
C ARG A 19 -3.77 12.53 21.35
N LEU A 20 -4.60 11.48 21.23
CA LEU A 20 -4.16 10.09 21.44
C LEU A 20 -3.06 9.70 20.44
N GLN A 21 -3.19 10.12 19.18
CA GLN A 21 -2.16 9.90 18.17
C GLN A 21 -0.85 10.62 18.48
N ALA A 22 -0.91 11.88 18.93
CA ALA A 22 0.26 12.67 19.30
C ALA A 22 0.98 12.10 20.54
N SER A 23 0.22 11.59 21.51
CA SER A 23 0.76 10.91 22.70
C SER A 23 1.26 9.48 22.46
N GLY A 24 1.07 8.93 21.25
CA GLY A 24 1.54 7.58 20.89
C GLY A 24 0.71 6.43 21.46
N VAL A 25 -0.37 6.69 22.20
CA VAL A 25 -1.19 5.65 22.85
C VAL A 25 -2.31 5.10 21.96
N LEU A 26 -2.58 5.71 20.81
CA LEU A 26 -3.61 5.25 19.88
C LEU A 26 -3.19 3.95 19.18
N ARG A 27 -4.02 2.89 19.27
CA ARG A 27 -3.84 1.64 18.52
C ARG A 27 -4.37 1.76 17.11
N LYS A 28 -3.48 1.96 16.15
CA LYS A 28 -3.80 2.24 14.74
C LYS A 28 -4.20 0.98 13.95
N GLU A 29 -3.83 -0.17 14.47
CA GLU A 29 -4.13 -1.49 13.91
C GLU A 29 -5.57 -1.96 14.18
N LEU A 30 -6.36 -1.18 14.93
CA LEU A 30 -7.75 -1.47 15.26
C LEU A 30 -8.69 -0.38 14.72
N ARG A 31 -9.87 -0.75 14.21
CA ARG A 31 -10.87 0.23 13.74
C ARG A 31 -11.52 0.92 14.92
N ILE A 32 -11.62 2.25 14.89
CA ILE A 32 -12.49 2.99 15.82
C ILE A 32 -13.94 2.52 15.61
N SER A 33 -14.61 2.15 16.70
CA SER A 33 -15.99 1.68 16.67
C SER A 33 -16.95 2.80 17.08
N ARG A 34 -18.18 2.79 16.56
CA ARG A 34 -19.22 3.76 16.87
C ARG A 34 -20.48 3.05 17.32
N ALA A 35 -21.11 3.53 18.40
CA ALA A 35 -22.46 3.14 18.79
C ALA A 35 -23.26 4.42 19.11
N GLY A 36 -24.24 4.75 18.27
CA GLY A 36 -25.01 6.00 18.41
C GLY A 36 -24.10 7.23 18.34
N ASP A 37 -24.14 8.06 19.40
CA ASP A 37 -23.35 9.29 19.54
C ASP A 37 -22.04 9.10 20.31
N ILE A 38 -21.62 7.86 20.49
CA ILE A 38 -20.41 7.48 21.21
C ILE A 38 -19.43 6.78 20.25
N LEU A 39 -18.16 7.19 20.32
CA LEU A 39 -17.01 6.54 19.69
C LEU A 39 -16.21 5.78 20.75
N TYR A 40 -15.70 4.63 20.34
CA TYR A 40 -14.78 3.82 21.11
C TYR A 40 -13.44 3.83 20.39
N ILE A 41 -12.47 4.55 20.94
CA ILE A 41 -11.15 4.74 20.34
C ILE A 41 -10.16 3.79 21.03
N PRO A 42 -9.59 2.80 20.33
CA PRO A 42 -8.70 1.80 20.94
C PRO A 42 -7.35 2.41 21.33
N VAL A 43 -6.88 2.09 22.53
CA VAL A 43 -5.62 2.60 23.11
C VAL A 43 -4.76 1.47 23.68
N THR A 44 -3.43 1.68 23.71
CA THR A 44 -2.46 0.73 24.29
C THR A 44 -2.40 0.84 25.81
N SER A 45 -2.67 2.03 26.36
CA SER A 45 -2.65 2.33 27.79
C SER A 45 -3.63 3.45 28.16
N PRO A 46 -3.99 3.61 29.45
CA PRO A 46 -4.82 4.71 29.92
C PRO A 46 -4.22 6.10 29.62
N PRO A 47 -4.89 6.97 28.83
CA PRO A 47 -4.31 8.23 28.37
C PRO A 47 -4.42 9.40 29.38
N GLY A 48 -4.93 9.17 30.60
CA GLY A 48 -5.12 10.22 31.61
C GLY A 48 -6.15 11.30 31.25
N LEU A 49 -7.03 11.02 30.26
CA LEU A 49 -8.10 11.93 29.86
C LEU A 49 -9.36 11.68 30.71
N PRO A 50 -10.22 12.69 30.93
CA PRO A 50 -11.44 12.58 31.75
C PRO A 50 -12.58 11.85 31.00
N TYR A 51 -12.28 10.69 30.43
CA TYR A 51 -13.21 9.84 29.70
C TYR A 51 -13.14 8.41 30.24
N ARG A 52 -14.25 7.69 30.14
CA ARG A 52 -14.34 6.31 30.60
C ARG A 52 -13.43 5.41 29.77
N ILE A 53 -12.68 4.54 30.46
CA ILE A 53 -11.84 3.50 29.85
C ILE A 53 -12.52 2.15 30.10
N LEU A 54 -12.53 1.31 29.07
CA LEU A 54 -13.13 -0.02 29.13
C LEU A 54 -12.47 -0.95 28.10
N GLU A 55 -12.63 -2.25 28.28
CA GLU A 55 -12.18 -3.25 27.31
C GLU A 55 -13.30 -3.62 26.35
N ARG A 56 -12.99 -3.65 25.05
CA ARG A 56 -13.92 -4.07 23.99
C ARG A 56 -13.23 -4.89 22.94
N GLU A 57 -14.04 -5.65 22.22
CA GLU A 57 -13.61 -6.27 20.97
C GLU A 57 -13.69 -5.26 19.81
N PHE A 58 -12.58 -5.17 19.08
CA PHE A 58 -12.44 -4.37 17.87
C PHE A 58 -12.14 -5.24 16.66
N GLN A 59 -12.67 -4.81 15.52
CA GLN A 59 -12.22 -5.33 14.24
C GLN A 59 -10.81 -4.81 13.95
N PRO A 60 -9.91 -5.63 13.41
CA PRO A 60 -8.66 -5.16 12.86
C PRO A 60 -8.93 -3.99 11.89
N GLY A 61 -8.18 -2.91 12.04
CA GLY A 61 -7.99 -1.95 10.97
C GLY A 61 -7.43 -2.67 9.76
N PHE A 62 -7.74 -2.19 8.56
CA PHE A 62 -6.87 -2.53 7.45
C PHE A 62 -5.47 -2.05 7.84
N PRO A 63 -4.44 -2.92 7.84
CA PRO A 63 -3.09 -2.43 8.01
C PRO A 63 -2.92 -1.29 7.01
N VAL A 64 -2.45 -0.13 7.46
CA VAL A 64 -2.06 0.92 6.53
C VAL A 64 -0.82 0.37 5.85
N ILE A 65 -1.02 -0.34 4.74
CA ILE A 65 0.04 -0.85 3.90
C ILE A 65 0.66 0.41 3.27
N ARG A 66 1.69 0.93 3.92
CA ARG A 66 2.41 2.11 3.43
C ARG A 66 3.26 1.74 2.23
N ASN A 67 3.70 0.49 2.19
CA ASN A 67 4.60 -0.02 1.19
C ASN A 67 4.23 -1.46 0.83
N PHE A 68 4.26 -1.80 -0.45
CA PHE A 68 4.10 -3.19 -0.89
C PHE A 68 5.16 -4.12 -0.29
N ARG A 69 6.35 -3.60 0.07
CA ARG A 69 7.44 -4.38 0.69
C ARG A 69 7.01 -5.07 1.98
N ASP A 70 6.06 -4.49 2.72
CA ASP A 70 5.51 -5.06 3.96
C ASP A 70 4.63 -6.30 3.70
N LEU A 71 4.30 -6.58 2.44
CA LEU A 71 3.44 -7.68 2.00
C LEU A 71 4.20 -8.81 1.27
N VAL A 72 5.50 -8.63 1.03
CA VAL A 72 6.31 -9.60 0.29
C VAL A 72 6.99 -10.52 1.30
N GLU A 73 6.68 -11.81 1.22
CA GLU A 73 7.39 -12.83 1.99
C GLU A 73 8.64 -13.27 1.22
N VAL A 74 9.81 -12.87 1.71
CA VAL A 74 11.13 -13.26 1.20
C VAL A 74 12.04 -13.62 2.37
N PRO A 75 13.06 -14.48 2.18
CA PRO A 75 14.12 -14.67 3.17
C PRO A 75 14.72 -13.33 3.62
N THR A 76 15.01 -13.18 4.91
CA THR A 76 15.51 -11.91 5.49
C THR A 76 16.75 -11.36 4.78
N ARG A 77 17.60 -12.24 4.25
CA ARG A 77 18.78 -11.85 3.45
C ARG A 77 18.44 -11.13 2.14
N LEU A 78 17.23 -11.32 1.61
CA LEU A 78 16.76 -10.74 0.33
C LEU A 78 15.86 -9.52 0.52
N GLU A 79 15.32 -9.26 1.72
CA GLU A 79 14.50 -8.07 2.01
C GLU A 79 15.16 -6.74 1.58
N PRO A 80 16.48 -6.53 1.75
CA PRO A 80 17.14 -5.30 1.30
C PRO A 80 17.13 -5.12 -0.22
N LEU A 81 16.98 -6.21 -0.99
CA LEU A 81 16.97 -6.21 -2.45
C LEU A 81 15.60 -5.88 -3.04
N LEU A 82 14.54 -5.89 -2.24
CA LEU A 82 13.20 -5.53 -2.69
C LEU A 82 13.21 -4.11 -3.31
N PRO A 83 12.51 -3.91 -4.44
CA PRO A 83 12.57 -2.65 -5.16
C PRO A 83 12.09 -1.50 -4.28
N LYS A 84 12.80 -0.37 -4.35
CA LYS A 84 12.40 0.86 -3.62
C LYS A 84 11.57 1.81 -4.48
N ALA A 85 11.61 1.61 -5.80
CA ALA A 85 10.93 2.42 -6.78
C ALA A 85 10.43 1.53 -7.93
N PHE A 86 9.42 2.03 -8.61
CA PHE A 86 8.82 1.42 -9.79
C PHE A 86 8.24 2.53 -10.67
N ASP A 87 8.00 2.22 -11.94
CA ASP A 87 7.33 3.14 -12.86
C ASP A 87 5.86 2.75 -12.95
N ALA A 88 4.95 3.69 -12.68
CA ALA A 88 3.51 3.50 -12.83
C ALA A 88 3.03 4.16 -14.12
N ILE A 89 2.50 3.37 -15.04
CA ILE A 89 2.04 3.80 -16.35
C ILE A 89 0.57 3.38 -16.47
N GLY A 90 -0.35 4.31 -16.17
CA GLY A 90 -1.78 4.01 -16.17
C GLY A 90 -2.11 3.00 -15.08
N ASP A 91 -2.66 1.86 -15.47
CA ASP A 91 -2.94 0.72 -14.60
C ASP A 91 -1.86 -0.38 -14.61
N ILE A 92 -0.70 -0.10 -15.22
CA ILE A 92 0.45 -1.01 -15.28
C ILE A 92 1.58 -0.49 -14.38
N VAL A 93 2.21 -1.38 -13.61
CA VAL A 93 3.44 -1.09 -12.87
C VAL A 93 4.60 -1.88 -13.47
N VAL A 94 5.71 -1.18 -13.75
CA VAL A 94 6.95 -1.78 -14.21
C VAL A 94 7.99 -1.70 -13.09
N VAL A 95 8.49 -2.86 -12.66
CA VAL A 95 9.50 -2.98 -11.60
C VAL A 95 10.81 -3.52 -12.16
N ARG A 96 11.93 -3.13 -11.54
CA ARG A 96 13.23 -3.75 -11.81
C ARG A 96 13.59 -4.67 -10.66
N LEU A 97 13.89 -5.92 -10.96
CA LEU A 97 14.25 -6.93 -9.97
C LEU A 97 15.65 -7.46 -10.26
N PRO A 98 16.50 -7.60 -9.22
CA PRO A 98 17.76 -8.31 -9.33
C PRO A 98 17.50 -9.82 -9.47
N GLU A 99 18.47 -10.56 -10.01
CA GLU A 99 18.34 -12.00 -10.31
C GLU A 99 18.06 -12.82 -9.04
N GLU A 100 18.57 -12.39 -7.89
CA GLU A 100 18.35 -13.01 -6.58
C GLU A 100 16.88 -13.00 -6.15
N LEU A 101 16.06 -12.11 -6.73
CA LEU A 101 14.61 -12.05 -6.49
C LEU A 101 13.77 -12.73 -7.58
N ARG A 102 14.40 -13.42 -8.54
CA ARG A 102 13.71 -14.03 -9.68
C ARG A 102 12.65 -15.06 -9.29
N GLU A 103 12.88 -15.81 -8.22
CA GLU A 103 11.90 -16.77 -7.69
C GLU A 103 10.71 -16.08 -7.00
N PHE A 104 10.85 -14.81 -6.63
CA PHE A 104 9.87 -14.03 -5.88
C PHE A 104 9.15 -12.98 -6.73
N GLU A 105 9.41 -12.89 -8.04
CA GLU A 105 8.85 -11.84 -8.90
C GLU A 105 7.32 -11.80 -8.87
N ARG A 106 6.68 -12.98 -8.84
CA ARG A 106 5.23 -13.10 -8.73
C ARG A 106 4.73 -12.58 -7.38
N ALA A 107 5.38 -12.95 -6.27
CA ALA A 107 5.02 -12.50 -4.94
C ALA A 107 5.16 -10.98 -4.80
N VAL A 108 6.23 -10.40 -5.38
CA VAL A 108 6.41 -8.95 -5.48
C VAL A 108 5.28 -8.31 -6.28
N GLY A 109 4.92 -8.87 -7.44
CA GLY A 109 3.82 -8.37 -8.26
C GLY A 109 2.47 -8.40 -7.53
N GLU A 110 2.14 -9.51 -6.88
CA GLU A 110 0.90 -9.66 -6.10
C GLU A 110 0.87 -8.73 -4.88
N ALA A 111 2.01 -8.48 -4.23
CA ALA A 111 2.12 -7.49 -3.16
C ALA A 111 1.85 -6.06 -3.67
N ILE A 112 2.38 -5.68 -4.82
CA ILE A 112 2.13 -4.37 -5.44
C ILE A 112 0.65 -4.17 -5.75
N MET A 113 -0.02 -5.19 -6.30
CA MET A 113 -1.45 -5.14 -6.61
C MET A 113 -2.31 -5.05 -5.34
N ARG A 114 -1.94 -5.79 -4.28
CA ARG A 114 -2.61 -5.70 -2.97
C ARG A 114 -2.44 -4.31 -2.34
N TRP A 115 -1.26 -3.72 -2.49
CA TRP A 115 -0.94 -2.38 -1.99
C TRP A 115 -1.66 -1.27 -2.78
N ASN A 116 -1.75 -1.40 -4.11
CA ASN A 116 -2.43 -0.44 -4.98
C ASN A 116 -3.51 -1.11 -5.85
N PRO A 117 -4.79 -1.08 -5.41
CA PRO A 117 -5.90 -1.75 -6.10
C PRO A 117 -6.20 -1.24 -7.52
N LYS A 118 -5.63 -0.09 -7.93
CA LYS A 118 -5.79 0.41 -9.31
C LYS A 118 -4.90 -0.34 -10.31
N VAL A 119 -3.86 -1.00 -9.83
CA VAL A 119 -2.92 -1.74 -10.68
C VAL A 119 -3.59 -3.02 -11.18
N ARG A 120 -3.62 -3.20 -12.49
CA ARG A 120 -4.16 -4.40 -13.16
C ARG A 120 -3.07 -5.33 -13.64
N THR A 121 -1.87 -4.81 -13.89
CA THR A 121 -0.73 -5.58 -14.39
C THR A 121 0.56 -5.13 -13.71
N VAL A 122 1.39 -6.09 -13.31
CA VAL A 122 2.77 -5.84 -12.90
C VAL A 122 3.72 -6.57 -13.84
N ALA A 123 4.70 -5.85 -14.37
CA ALA A 123 5.73 -6.39 -15.25
C ALA A 123 7.14 -6.10 -14.72
N VAL A 124 8.08 -6.98 -15.04
CA VAL A 124 9.51 -6.82 -14.76
C VAL A 124 10.21 -6.22 -15.98
N ASP A 125 11.04 -5.21 -15.74
CA ASP A 125 11.94 -4.60 -16.73
C ASP A 125 13.19 -5.48 -16.93
N GLU A 126 13.30 -6.11 -18.08
CA GLU A 126 14.44 -6.94 -18.50
C GLU A 126 15.49 -6.15 -19.30
N GLY A 127 15.42 -4.82 -19.24
CA GLY A 127 16.35 -3.89 -19.90
C GLY A 127 15.82 -3.31 -21.20
N VAL A 128 16.57 -2.33 -21.70
CA VAL A 128 16.28 -1.59 -22.93
C VAL A 128 17.09 -2.15 -24.08
N LYS A 129 16.48 -2.31 -25.26
CA LYS A 129 17.18 -2.76 -26.48
C LYS A 129 16.94 -1.83 -27.67
N GLY A 130 17.93 -1.77 -28.54
CA GLY A 130 17.86 -1.09 -29.83
C GLY A 130 17.83 0.44 -29.76
N GLU A 131 17.86 1.05 -30.94
CA GLU A 131 17.87 2.52 -31.11
C GLU A 131 16.58 3.18 -30.64
N LEU A 132 15.45 2.49 -30.78
CA LEU A 132 14.13 2.96 -30.33
C LEU A 132 13.95 2.88 -28.81
N ARG A 133 14.96 2.36 -28.09
CA ARG A 133 15.01 2.33 -26.62
C ARG A 133 13.78 1.67 -25.97
N VAL A 134 13.18 0.70 -26.66
CA VAL A 134 12.00 -0.02 -26.17
C VAL A 134 12.44 -0.99 -25.07
N ARG A 135 11.71 -0.98 -23.95
CA ARG A 135 11.96 -1.89 -22.83
C ARG A 135 11.46 -3.29 -23.18
N LYS A 136 12.27 -4.29 -22.90
CA LYS A 136 11.78 -5.66 -22.83
C LYS A 136 11.15 -5.83 -21.46
N VAL A 137 9.85 -6.11 -21.43
CA VAL A 137 9.13 -6.35 -20.18
C VAL A 137 8.58 -7.77 -20.15
N ARG A 138 8.31 -8.28 -18.95
CA ARG A 138 7.63 -9.55 -18.75
C ARG A 138 6.59 -9.42 -17.65
N VAL A 139 5.34 -9.73 -17.96
CA VAL A 139 4.25 -9.72 -16.97
C VAL A 139 4.47 -10.80 -15.92
N VAL A 140 4.44 -10.42 -14.64
CA VAL A 140 4.66 -11.32 -13.49
C VAL A 140 3.44 -11.44 -12.59
N ALA A 141 2.51 -10.50 -12.63
CA ALA A 141 1.23 -10.57 -11.92
C ALA A 141 0.11 -9.80 -12.64
N GLY A 142 -1.13 -10.26 -12.42
CA GLY A 142 -2.34 -9.61 -12.94
C GLY A 142 -2.68 -9.97 -14.39
N GLU A 143 -3.32 -9.04 -15.09
CA GLU A 143 -3.75 -9.20 -16.47
C GLU A 143 -2.56 -9.28 -17.43
N ARG A 144 -2.57 -10.22 -18.38
CA ARG A 144 -1.55 -10.33 -19.44
C ARG A 144 -1.79 -9.28 -20.52
N LYS A 145 -1.52 -8.01 -20.21
CA LYS A 145 -1.62 -6.88 -21.14
C LYS A 145 -0.42 -5.94 -21.01
N THR A 146 -0.15 -5.19 -22.06
CA THR A 146 0.94 -4.21 -22.14
C THR A 146 0.45 -2.83 -22.54
N ARG A 147 -0.85 -2.71 -22.86
CA ARG A 147 -1.50 -1.47 -23.26
C ARG A 147 -2.28 -0.87 -22.11
N THR A 148 -2.20 0.45 -21.99
CA THR A 148 -2.89 1.21 -20.94
C THR A 148 -3.14 2.64 -21.37
N GLU A 149 -4.02 3.33 -20.65
CA GLU A 149 -4.21 4.78 -20.75
C GLU A 149 -3.47 5.44 -19.57
N HIS A 150 -2.44 6.22 -19.89
CA HIS A 150 -1.71 7.02 -18.90
C HIS A 150 -2.27 8.45 -18.87
N VAL A 151 -2.43 9.01 -17.67
CA VAL A 151 -2.92 10.39 -17.49
C VAL A 151 -1.83 11.22 -16.86
N GLU A 152 -1.41 12.27 -17.58
CA GLU A 152 -0.37 13.19 -17.13
C GLU A 152 -0.77 14.62 -17.50
N PHE A 153 -0.69 15.55 -16.54
CA PHE A 153 -1.09 16.96 -16.73
C PHE A 153 -2.49 17.17 -17.35
N GLY A 154 -3.43 16.25 -17.08
CA GLY A 154 -4.79 16.28 -17.62
C GLY A 154 -4.95 15.73 -19.04
N LEU A 155 -3.86 15.32 -19.69
CA LEU A 155 -3.84 14.67 -21.00
C LEU A 155 -3.88 13.15 -20.85
N ARG A 156 -4.41 12.46 -21.85
CA ARG A 156 -4.53 10.99 -21.89
C ARG A 156 -3.69 10.43 -23.02
N TYR A 157 -2.86 9.44 -22.70
CA TYR A 157 -1.93 8.81 -23.63
C TYR A 157 -2.21 7.32 -23.69
N LEU A 158 -2.45 6.79 -24.89
CA LEU A 158 -2.47 5.35 -25.12
C LEU A 158 -1.02 4.87 -25.27
N VAL A 159 -0.57 4.05 -24.32
CA VAL A 159 0.81 3.56 -24.24
C VAL A 159 0.81 2.04 -24.33
N ASP A 160 1.70 1.49 -25.16
CA ASP A 160 2.03 0.07 -25.18
C ASP A 160 3.48 -0.10 -24.72
N ILE A 161 3.66 -0.58 -23.48
CA ILE A 161 4.98 -0.60 -22.81
C ILE A 161 5.99 -1.57 -23.45
N GLU A 162 5.53 -2.49 -24.32
CA GLU A 162 6.40 -3.39 -25.09
C GLU A 162 6.78 -2.82 -26.47
N ARG A 163 6.14 -1.74 -26.92
CA ARG A 163 6.28 -1.23 -28.30
C ARG A 163 6.76 0.21 -28.36
N ALA A 164 6.67 0.96 -27.28
CA ALA A 164 7.11 2.35 -27.20
C ALA A 164 7.92 2.61 -25.94
N TYR A 165 8.92 3.49 -26.05
CA TYR A 165 9.56 4.06 -24.88
C TYR A 165 8.61 5.06 -24.21
N PHE A 166 8.41 4.90 -22.90
CA PHE A 166 7.62 5.81 -22.08
C PHE A 166 8.27 5.94 -20.69
N SER A 167 8.31 7.15 -20.14
CA SER A 167 8.85 7.46 -18.82
C SER A 167 7.88 8.40 -18.08
N PRO A 168 7.21 7.96 -17.01
CA PRO A 168 6.21 8.75 -16.30
C PRO A 168 6.83 9.70 -15.25
N ARG A 169 8.10 10.09 -15.42
CA ARG A 169 8.90 10.83 -14.43
C ARG A 169 9.36 12.16 -14.98
#